data_AF-A0A7W1UHI8-F1
#
_entry.id   AF-A0A7W1UHI8-F1
#
_cell.length_a   1.000
_cell.length_b   1.000
_cell.length_c   1.000
_cell.angle_alpha   90.00
_cell.angle_beta   90.00
_cell.angle_gamma   90.00
#
_symmetry.space_group_name_H-M   'P 1'
#
loop_
_entity.id
_entity.type
_entity.pdbx_description
1 polymer ?
#
loop_
_entity_poly.entity_id
_entity_poly.type
_entity_poly.pdbx_seq_one_letter_code
_entity_poly.pdbx_strand_id
1 'polypeptide(L)'
;MLATGLSIFRFTEFNGEGERFNGIRETIGLNLVTTSWTRHWSNSLEGWSTNLTFGIGPTRNQPSEFLQNDFIHDRLYGIPQVPVGPKRKATDFTISGSVTRWADLPGQQRVLFLGGGGQTGSLYHELFSRGGFRRWSPVKTVEYLSGTHDGWVADMFRPLRFSGMVRAGRIFTGSAFHDLANSTYSAQGSISYGWYNEQTLQPLFEIEVGATIDSGIFNRNQGASLEERFWTVAIRAHPFTFETWNDQLNSKDFGPTYGAKVMMDLSFLLPESWKGR
;
A
#
# COMPACT_ATOMS: atom_id res chain seq x y z
N MET A 1 11.79 1.16 13.27
CA MET A 1 11.77 0.15 12.20
C MET A 1 12.44 0.72 10.96
N LEU A 2 13.43 0.02 10.41
CA LEU A 2 14.06 0.32 9.13
C LEU A 2 13.77 -0.85 8.19
N ALA A 3 13.19 -0.61 7.03
CA ALA A 3 12.89 -1.65 6.05
C ALA A 3 13.42 -1.26 4.67
N THR A 4 13.88 -2.25 3.90
CA THR A 4 14.26 -2.05 2.49
C THR A 4 13.61 -3.12 1.63
N GLY A 5 13.48 -2.87 0.33
CA GLY A 5 12.83 -3.81 -0.55
C GLY A 5 12.71 -3.34 -1.99
N LEU A 6 11.97 -4.12 -2.77
CA LEU A 6 11.68 -3.87 -4.16
C LEU A 6 10.17 -3.68 -4.32
N SER A 7 9.78 -2.58 -4.96
CA SER A 7 8.40 -2.31 -5.35
C SER A 7 8.31 -2.26 -6.87
N ILE A 8 7.40 -3.04 -7.43
CA ILE A 8 7.18 -3.23 -8.86
C ILE A 8 5.75 -2.79 -9.16
N PHE A 9 5.59 -1.85 -10.09
CA PHE A 9 4.31 -1.36 -10.57
C PHE A 9 4.32 -1.33 -12.09
N ARG A 10 3.17 -1.54 -12.72
CA ARG A 10 3.03 -1.34 -14.17
C ARG A 10 1.76 -0.60 -14.50
N PHE A 11 1.90 0.59 -15.07
CA PHE A 11 0.81 1.35 -15.65
C PHE A 11 0.74 1.12 -17.16
N THR A 12 -0.45 0.86 -17.69
CA THR A 12 -0.72 0.66 -19.13
C THR A 12 -1.66 1.75 -19.64
N GLU A 13 -1.41 2.26 -20.85
CA GLU A 13 -2.19 3.36 -21.44
C GLU A 13 -3.55 2.94 -22.01
N PHE A 14 -3.83 1.64 -22.05
CA PHE A 14 -5.03 1.07 -22.67
C PHE A 14 -6.03 0.56 -21.63
N ASN A 15 -7.32 0.65 -21.96
CA ASN A 15 -8.42 0.03 -21.22
C ASN A 15 -8.74 -1.38 -21.76
N GLY A 16 -9.73 -2.05 -21.14
CA GLY A 16 -10.16 -3.41 -21.48
C GLY A 16 -10.69 -3.57 -22.92
N GLU A 17 -11.04 -2.47 -23.59
CA GLU A 17 -11.53 -2.42 -24.96
C GLU A 17 -10.41 -2.08 -25.98
N GLY A 18 -9.16 -1.91 -25.50
CA GLY A 18 -8.01 -1.52 -26.31
C GLY A 18 -7.95 -0.04 -26.66
N GLU A 19 -8.87 0.76 -26.10
CA GLU A 19 -8.88 2.21 -26.27
C GLU A 19 -7.89 2.89 -25.32
N ARG A 20 -7.32 4.01 -25.75
CA ARG A 20 -6.41 4.80 -24.91
C ARG A 20 -7.17 5.52 -23.81
N PHE A 21 -6.65 5.39 -22.60
CA PHE A 21 -7.28 5.84 -21.36
C PHE A 21 -7.08 7.35 -21.07
N ASN A 22 -5.96 7.94 -21.52
CA ASN A 22 -5.60 9.34 -21.28
C ASN A 22 -4.61 9.85 -22.35
N GLY A 23 -4.13 11.10 -22.18
CA GLY A 23 -3.12 11.71 -23.06
C GLY A 23 -1.71 11.12 -22.94
N ILE A 24 -1.48 10.17 -22.01
CA ILE A 24 -0.19 9.49 -21.85
C ILE A 24 -0.03 8.49 -22.99
N ARG A 25 1.05 8.65 -23.74
CA ARG A 25 1.41 7.81 -24.89
C ARG A 25 2.54 6.84 -24.56
N GLU A 26 2.69 6.50 -23.27
CA GLU A 26 3.72 5.59 -22.80
C GLU A 26 3.18 4.58 -21.77
N THR A 27 3.62 3.33 -21.90
CA THR A 27 3.51 2.30 -20.84
C THR A 27 4.68 2.45 -19.87
N ILE A 28 4.40 2.36 -18.57
CA ILE A 28 5.34 2.70 -17.51
C ILE A 28 5.44 1.54 -16.54
N GLY A 29 6.56 0.83 -16.54
CA GLY A 29 6.93 -0.08 -15.45
C GLY A 29 7.82 0.64 -14.45
N LEU A 30 7.38 0.81 -13.20
CA LEU A 30 8.18 1.38 -12.12
C LEU A 30 8.76 0.25 -11.28
N ASN A 31 10.08 0.14 -11.25
CA ASN A 31 10.79 -0.87 -10.47
C ASN A 31 11.70 -0.14 -9.49
N LEU A 32 11.21 0.12 -8.28
CA LEU A 32 11.86 0.98 -7.31
C LEU A 32 12.46 0.14 -6.19
N VAL A 33 13.75 0.32 -5.92
CA VAL A 33 14.30 -0.07 -4.63
C VAL A 33 13.84 0.97 -3.62
N THR A 34 13.14 0.52 -2.59
CA THR A 34 12.51 1.39 -1.59
C THR A 34 13.09 1.13 -0.21
N THR A 35 13.51 2.18 0.48
CA THR A 35 13.91 2.15 1.88
C THR A 35 12.99 3.02 2.71
N SER A 36 12.49 2.49 3.82
CA SER A 36 11.56 3.15 4.71
C SER A 36 12.06 3.13 6.15
N TRP A 37 12.02 4.28 6.79
CA TRP A 37 12.32 4.45 8.21
C TRP A 37 11.06 4.91 8.93
N THR A 38 10.67 4.17 9.96
CA THR A 38 9.54 4.49 10.84
C THR A 38 10.02 4.56 12.27
N ARG A 39 9.70 5.66 12.94
CA ARG A 39 9.94 5.84 14.37
C ARG A 39 8.62 6.06 15.09
N HIS A 40 8.34 5.21 16.07
CA HIS A 40 7.32 5.48 17.08
C HIS A 40 7.99 6.29 18.19
N TRP A 41 7.38 7.40 18.57
CA TRP A 41 7.95 8.28 19.58
C TRP A 41 7.46 7.89 20.98
N SER A 42 8.36 8.02 21.95
CA SER A 42 8.14 7.78 23.38
C SER A 42 8.27 9.10 24.17
N ASN A 43 7.88 9.10 25.45
CA ASN A 43 7.89 10.25 26.35
C ASN A 43 6.96 11.39 25.90
N SER A 44 7.49 12.60 25.65
CA SER A 44 6.71 13.80 25.33
C SER A 44 5.93 13.73 24.01
N LEU A 45 6.25 12.77 23.15
CA LEU A 45 5.58 12.54 21.86
C LEU A 45 4.93 11.15 21.81
N GLU A 46 4.56 10.59 22.96
CA GLU A 46 3.96 9.26 23.03
C GLU A 46 2.74 9.11 22.11
N GLY A 47 2.76 8.02 21.34
CA GLY A 47 1.74 7.66 20.35
C GLY A 47 1.76 8.54 19.10
N TRP A 48 2.81 9.33 18.87
CA TRP A 48 3.12 9.85 17.54
C TRP A 48 4.05 8.90 16.80
N SER A 49 4.01 8.94 15.48
CA SER A 49 4.93 8.20 14.62
C SER A 49 5.32 9.03 13.42
N THR A 50 6.59 8.95 13.04
CA THR A 50 7.12 9.57 11.84
C THR A 50 7.57 8.48 10.89
N ASN A 51 7.22 8.61 9.61
CA ASN A 51 7.69 7.75 8.55
C ASN A 51 8.37 8.59 7.46
N LEU A 52 9.50 8.10 6.97
CA LEU A 52 10.20 8.62 5.80
C LEU A 52 10.50 7.45 4.88
N THR A 53 10.11 7.55 3.62
CA THR A 53 10.35 6.53 2.59
C THR A 53 11.04 7.18 1.40
N PHE A 54 12.09 6.54 0.92
CA PHE A 54 12.81 6.90 -0.29
C PHE A 54 12.77 5.72 -1.27
N GLY A 55 12.51 5.99 -2.53
CA GLY A 55 12.52 5.01 -3.60
C GLY A 55 13.24 5.55 -4.83
N ILE A 56 14.02 4.70 -5.49
CA ILE A 56 14.67 5.03 -6.76
C ILE A 56 14.75 3.79 -7.63
N GLY A 57 14.61 3.96 -8.94
CA GLY A 57 14.86 2.89 -9.87
C GLY A 57 14.45 3.19 -11.30
N PRO A 58 14.72 2.24 -12.22
CA PRO A 58 14.47 2.46 -13.63
C PRO A 58 12.99 2.32 -13.96
N THR A 59 12.51 3.23 -14.80
CA THR A 59 11.27 3.05 -15.56
C THR A 59 11.56 2.08 -16.70
N ARG A 60 11.22 0.81 -16.51
CA ARG A 60 11.38 -0.25 -17.50
C ARG A 60 10.22 -1.21 -17.36
N ASN A 61 9.76 -1.74 -18.48
CA ASN A 61 8.67 -2.71 -18.46
C ASN A 61 9.07 -4.05 -17.84
N GLN A 62 10.35 -4.38 -17.71
CA GLN A 62 10.80 -5.62 -17.07
C GLN A 62 11.32 -5.31 -15.66
N PRO A 63 11.00 -6.12 -14.63
CA PRO A 63 10.28 -7.42 -14.67
C PRO A 63 8.73 -7.35 -14.66
N SER A 64 8.13 -6.17 -14.61
CA SER A 64 6.67 -6.04 -14.40
C SER A 64 5.78 -6.57 -15.53
N GLU A 65 6.25 -6.53 -16.77
CA GLU A 65 5.63 -7.09 -17.97
C GLU A 65 5.64 -8.61 -17.96
N PHE A 66 6.75 -9.23 -17.58
CA PHE A 66 6.83 -10.69 -17.38
C PHE A 66 5.86 -11.17 -16.29
N LEU A 67 5.81 -10.49 -15.15
CA LEU A 67 4.91 -10.87 -14.06
C LEU A 67 3.43 -10.75 -14.46
N GLN A 68 3.06 -9.66 -15.15
CA GLN A 68 1.67 -9.44 -15.53
C GLN A 68 1.25 -10.28 -16.76
N ASN A 69 1.94 -10.13 -17.89
CA ASN A 69 1.51 -10.76 -19.14
C ASN A 69 1.88 -12.25 -19.16
N ASP A 70 3.14 -12.60 -18.83
CA ASP A 70 3.62 -13.98 -19.05
C ASP A 70 3.26 -14.93 -17.88
N PHE A 71 3.15 -14.42 -16.66
CA PHE A 71 2.84 -15.25 -15.48
C PHE A 71 1.36 -15.19 -15.08
N ILE A 72 0.81 -14.00 -14.83
CA ILE A 72 -0.59 -13.88 -14.36
C ILE A 72 -1.58 -14.13 -15.52
N HIS A 73 -1.41 -13.45 -16.65
CA HIS A 73 -2.37 -13.53 -17.75
C HIS A 73 -2.27 -14.87 -18.50
N ASP A 74 -1.09 -15.24 -18.97
CA ASP A 74 -0.94 -16.47 -19.75
C ASP A 74 -0.94 -17.75 -18.91
N ARG A 75 -0.24 -17.75 -17.77
CA ARG A 75 0.03 -19.00 -17.02
C ARG A 75 -0.96 -19.26 -15.88
N LEU A 76 -1.51 -18.23 -15.25
CA LEU A 76 -2.38 -18.39 -14.07
C LEU A 76 -3.87 -18.30 -14.42
N TYR A 77 -4.28 -17.34 -15.25
CA TYR A 77 -5.69 -17.05 -15.53
C TYR A 77 -6.13 -17.34 -16.97
N GLY A 78 -5.21 -17.54 -17.92
CA GLY A 78 -5.53 -17.82 -19.32
C GLY A 78 -6.25 -16.68 -20.05
N ILE A 79 -5.97 -15.43 -19.65
CA ILE A 79 -6.62 -14.22 -20.16
C ILE A 79 -5.71 -13.48 -21.15
N PRO A 80 -6.24 -12.76 -22.18
CA PRO A 80 -5.44 -12.03 -23.16
C PRO A 80 -4.33 -11.14 -22.58
N GLN A 81 -3.23 -10.93 -23.30
CA GLN A 81 -2.17 -10.03 -22.83
C GLN A 81 -2.59 -8.56 -22.97
N VAL A 82 -2.16 -7.71 -22.03
CA VAL A 82 -2.42 -6.25 -22.13
C VAL A 82 -1.52 -5.64 -23.22
N PRO A 83 -2.07 -4.87 -24.18
CA PRO A 83 -1.29 -4.17 -25.20
C PRO A 83 -0.29 -3.20 -24.58
N VAL A 84 0.86 -3.02 -25.24
CA VAL A 84 1.96 -2.19 -24.75
C VAL A 84 2.29 -1.11 -25.77
N GLY A 85 2.22 0.14 -25.34
CA GLY A 85 2.61 1.30 -26.14
C GLY A 85 4.12 1.54 -26.12
N PRO A 86 4.59 2.73 -26.55
CA PRO A 86 5.97 3.17 -26.36
C PRO A 86 6.40 3.03 -24.89
N LYS A 87 7.60 2.50 -24.66
CA LYS A 87 8.12 2.22 -23.30
C LYS A 87 8.90 3.43 -22.79
N ARG A 88 8.47 4.03 -21.68
CA ARG A 88 9.25 5.08 -21.00
C ARG A 88 10.59 4.49 -20.54
N LYS A 89 11.68 5.22 -20.80
CA LYS A 89 13.04 4.87 -20.31
C LYS A 89 13.61 6.04 -19.52
N ALA A 90 13.40 6.03 -18.21
CA ALA A 90 13.94 7.04 -17.31
C ALA A 90 14.43 6.38 -16.01
N THR A 91 15.06 7.19 -15.15
CA THR A 91 15.26 6.85 -13.74
C THR A 91 14.27 7.68 -12.95
N ASP A 92 13.34 7.02 -12.27
CA ASP A 92 12.33 7.68 -11.45
C ASP A 92 12.72 7.55 -9.97
N PHE A 93 12.28 8.52 -9.18
CA PHE A 93 12.45 8.51 -7.74
C PHE A 93 11.17 8.97 -7.04
N THR A 94 11.02 8.56 -5.79
CA THR A 94 9.94 8.98 -4.90
C THR A 94 10.48 9.20 -3.49
N ILE A 95 9.99 10.23 -2.83
CA ILE A 95 10.27 10.56 -1.44
C ILE A 95 8.92 10.82 -0.79
N SER A 96 8.62 10.11 0.29
CA SER A 96 7.39 10.30 1.05
C SER A 96 7.71 10.48 2.53
N GLY A 97 7.10 11.48 3.15
CA GLY A 97 7.18 11.72 4.58
C GLY A 97 5.80 11.83 5.18
N SER A 98 5.57 11.26 6.36
CA SER A 98 4.32 11.42 7.08
C SER A 98 4.49 11.42 8.59
N VAL A 99 3.55 12.07 9.27
CA VAL A 99 3.40 12.07 10.71
C VAL A 99 2.01 11.52 11.03
N THR A 100 1.92 10.63 12.00
CA THR A 100 0.67 9.94 12.38
C THR A 100 0.52 9.90 13.89
N ARG A 101 -0.63 10.34 14.38
CA ARG A 101 -1.07 10.17 15.76
C ARG A 101 -1.85 8.87 15.87
N TRP A 102 -1.48 8.05 16.84
CA TRP A 102 -2.14 6.81 17.21
C TRP A 102 -2.92 6.98 18.51
N ALA A 103 -4.03 6.27 18.59
CA ALA A 103 -4.83 6.13 19.79
C ALA A 103 -5.20 4.67 20.03
N ASP A 104 -5.40 4.34 21.29
CA ASP A 104 -5.70 3.00 21.75
C ASP A 104 -7.21 2.74 21.73
N LEU A 105 -7.57 1.46 21.66
CA LEU A 105 -8.92 0.97 21.94
C LEU A 105 -8.88 0.07 23.17
N PRO A 106 -10.02 -0.19 23.82
CA PRO A 106 -10.07 -1.12 24.96
C PRO A 106 -9.41 -2.46 24.61
N GLY A 107 -8.41 -2.84 25.42
CA GLY A 107 -7.61 -4.05 25.26
C GLY A 107 -6.54 -4.02 24.17
N GLN A 108 -6.36 -2.92 23.43
CA GLN A 108 -5.50 -2.88 22.24
C GLN A 108 -4.83 -1.52 22.01
N GLN A 109 -3.52 -1.55 21.86
CA GLN A 109 -2.72 -0.36 21.60
C GLN A 109 -2.64 -0.03 20.10
N ARG A 110 -2.53 1.27 19.78
CA ARG A 110 -2.26 1.78 18.42
C ARG A 110 -3.23 1.25 17.36
N VAL A 111 -4.52 1.31 17.65
CA VAL A 111 -5.56 0.84 16.73
C VAL A 111 -6.07 1.99 15.85
N LEU A 112 -6.48 3.10 16.46
CA LEU A 112 -6.97 4.27 15.73
C LEU A 112 -5.79 5.12 15.29
N PHE A 113 -5.90 5.74 14.11
CA PHE A 113 -4.88 6.66 13.64
C PHE A 113 -5.45 7.84 12.85
N LEU A 114 -4.75 8.96 12.93
CA LEU A 114 -4.95 10.14 12.11
C LEU A 114 -3.58 10.74 11.78
N GLY A 115 -3.34 11.04 10.51
CA GLY A 115 -2.05 11.53 10.07
C GLY A 115 -2.12 12.30 8.77
N GLY A 116 -0.99 12.90 8.44
CA GLY A 116 -0.80 13.64 7.20
C GLY A 116 0.64 13.60 6.76
N GLY A 117 0.86 13.91 5.50
CA GLY A 117 2.17 13.82 4.89
C GLY A 117 2.23 14.43 3.51
N GLY A 118 3.39 14.30 2.92
CA GLY A 118 3.64 14.66 1.54
C GLY A 118 4.42 13.58 0.84
N GLN A 119 4.22 13.47 -0.46
CA GLN A 119 5.09 12.72 -1.34
C GLN A 119 5.51 13.56 -2.54
N THR A 120 6.71 13.33 -3.00
CA THR A 120 7.33 14.03 -4.13
C THR A 120 8.13 13.03 -4.94
N GLY A 121 8.03 13.11 -6.25
CA GLY A 121 8.80 12.26 -7.14
C GLY A 121 8.85 12.85 -8.53
N SER A 122 9.46 12.11 -9.44
CA SER A 122 9.54 12.49 -10.86
C SER A 122 8.16 12.52 -11.54
N LEU A 123 7.19 11.76 -11.04
CA LEU A 123 5.85 11.65 -11.65
C LEU A 123 4.89 12.74 -11.17
N TYR A 124 4.82 12.95 -9.86
CA TYR A 124 3.88 13.90 -9.24
C TYR A 124 4.32 14.30 -7.83
N HIS A 125 3.70 15.35 -7.33
CA HIS A 125 3.78 15.74 -5.92
C HIS A 125 2.38 15.63 -5.31
N GLU A 126 2.28 15.22 -4.05
CA GLU A 126 1.01 15.13 -3.37
C GLU A 126 1.15 15.54 -1.91
N LEU A 127 0.18 16.29 -1.42
CA LEU A 127 -0.05 16.49 0.01
C LEU A 127 -1.29 15.71 0.40
N PHE A 128 -1.22 14.93 1.48
CA PHE A 128 -2.32 14.05 1.87
C PHE A 128 -2.58 14.06 3.37
N SER A 129 -3.82 13.75 3.73
CA SER A 129 -4.24 13.35 5.06
C SER A 129 -4.89 11.98 4.99
N ARG A 130 -4.79 11.22 6.09
CA ARG A 130 -5.38 9.89 6.20
C ARG A 130 -5.79 9.61 7.63
N GLY A 131 -6.80 8.78 7.80
CA GLY A 131 -7.23 8.31 9.10
C GLY A 131 -8.00 7.02 9.00
N GLY A 132 -8.14 6.34 10.14
CA GLY A 132 -8.86 5.10 10.22
C GLY A 132 -8.45 4.25 11.40
N PHE A 133 -8.56 2.93 11.24
CA PHE A 133 -8.18 1.94 12.23
C PHE A 133 -7.33 0.84 11.59
N ARG A 134 -6.34 0.33 12.32
CA ARG A 134 -5.42 -0.69 11.83
C ARG A 134 -5.39 -1.85 12.80
N ARG A 135 -5.54 -3.06 12.27
CA ARG A 135 -5.43 -4.33 13.01
C ARG A 135 -6.25 -4.35 14.30
N TRP A 136 -7.51 -3.92 14.22
CA TRP A 136 -8.44 -4.03 15.33
C TRP A 136 -8.93 -5.48 15.48
N SER A 137 -8.86 -6.03 16.69
CA SER A 137 -9.44 -7.32 17.06
C SER A 137 -10.75 -7.13 17.86
N PRO A 138 -11.92 -7.48 17.31
CA PRO A 138 -13.15 -7.47 18.09
C PRO A 138 -13.07 -8.37 19.32
N VAL A 139 -12.44 -9.54 19.18
CA VAL A 139 -12.26 -10.52 20.27
C VAL A 139 -11.48 -9.91 21.44
N LYS A 140 -10.30 -9.32 21.20
CA LYS A 140 -9.51 -8.72 22.28
C LYS A 140 -10.25 -7.56 22.98
N THR A 141 -11.05 -6.79 22.25
CA THR A 141 -11.87 -5.74 22.85
C THR A 141 -12.98 -6.32 23.73
N VAL A 142 -13.66 -7.38 23.28
CA VAL A 142 -14.68 -8.06 24.08
C VAL A 142 -14.08 -8.75 25.31
N GLU A 143 -12.94 -9.42 25.19
CA GLU A 143 -12.23 -10.05 26.31
C GLU A 143 -11.87 -8.99 27.39
N TYR A 144 -11.37 -7.83 26.97
CA TYR A 144 -11.07 -6.72 27.89
C TYR A 144 -12.30 -6.17 28.61
N LEU A 145 -13.43 -6.02 27.90
CA LEU A 145 -14.67 -5.46 28.47
C LEU A 145 -15.45 -6.45 29.33
N SER A 146 -15.44 -7.73 28.97
CA SER A 146 -16.19 -8.80 29.66
C SER A 146 -15.38 -9.49 30.76
N GLY A 147 -14.06 -9.32 30.78
CA GLY A 147 -13.14 -10.05 31.68
C GLY A 147 -13.05 -11.55 31.39
N THR A 148 -13.73 -12.05 30.35
CA THR A 148 -13.82 -13.48 30.05
C THR A 148 -12.82 -13.83 28.95
N HIS A 149 -11.95 -14.81 29.20
CA HIS A 149 -10.81 -15.13 28.33
C HIS A 149 -10.87 -16.54 27.72
N ASP A 150 -11.92 -17.32 28.04
CA ASP A 150 -11.94 -18.76 27.78
C ASP A 150 -12.96 -19.17 26.72
N GLY A 151 -12.52 -20.01 25.77
CA GLY A 151 -13.36 -20.69 24.80
C GLY A 151 -12.67 -20.95 23.47
N TRP A 152 -12.88 -22.13 22.91
CA TRP A 152 -12.29 -22.53 21.62
C TRP A 152 -12.66 -21.57 20.46
N VAL A 153 -13.84 -20.94 20.54
CA VAL A 153 -14.28 -19.90 19.58
C VAL A 153 -13.43 -18.64 19.72
N ALA A 154 -13.17 -18.19 20.95
CA ALA A 154 -12.32 -17.03 21.19
C ALA A 154 -10.91 -17.29 20.67
N ASP A 155 -10.34 -18.46 20.94
CA ASP A 155 -9.00 -18.86 20.45
C ASP A 155 -8.91 -18.84 18.92
N MET A 156 -9.95 -19.32 18.22
CA MET A 156 -9.99 -19.36 16.75
C MET A 156 -10.09 -17.96 16.14
N PHE A 157 -10.82 -17.03 16.77
CA PHE A 157 -11.00 -15.67 16.26
C PHE A 157 -10.01 -14.65 16.84
N ARG A 158 -9.24 -15.00 17.87
CA ARG A 158 -8.22 -14.13 18.48
C ARG A 158 -7.12 -13.69 17.52
N PRO A 159 -6.76 -14.41 16.44
CA PRO A 159 -5.85 -13.91 15.40
C PRO A 159 -6.53 -13.01 14.35
N LEU A 160 -7.86 -12.95 14.31
CA LEU A 160 -8.62 -12.17 13.31
C LEU A 160 -8.56 -10.67 13.61
N ARG A 161 -8.29 -9.87 12.57
CA ARG A 161 -8.07 -8.43 12.66
C ARG A 161 -8.76 -7.72 11.50
N PHE A 162 -9.19 -6.50 11.74
CA PHE A 162 -9.83 -5.63 10.75
C PHE A 162 -9.07 -4.33 10.62
N SER A 163 -8.96 -3.80 9.41
CA SER A 163 -8.42 -2.47 9.17
C SER A 163 -9.30 -1.71 8.19
N GLY A 164 -9.33 -0.40 8.37
CA GLY A 164 -10.03 0.53 7.50
C GLY A 164 -9.28 1.85 7.45
N MET A 165 -9.17 2.43 6.26
CA MET A 165 -8.51 3.71 6.06
C MET A 165 -9.27 4.53 5.04
N VAL A 166 -9.36 5.83 5.30
CA VAL A 166 -9.68 6.83 4.29
C VAL A 166 -8.50 7.77 4.11
N ARG A 167 -8.26 8.22 2.88
CA ARG A 167 -7.21 9.16 2.51
C ARG A 167 -7.79 10.20 1.57
N ALA A 168 -7.42 11.45 1.81
CA ALA A 168 -7.68 12.56 0.90
C ALA A 168 -6.35 13.24 0.56
N GLY A 169 -6.14 13.54 -0.71
CA GLY A 169 -4.93 14.12 -1.23
C GLY A 169 -5.20 15.26 -2.19
N ARG A 170 -4.22 16.14 -2.31
CA ARG A 170 -4.13 17.16 -3.36
C ARG A 170 -2.89 16.89 -4.16
N ILE A 171 -3.06 16.63 -5.46
CA ILE A 171 -1.96 16.36 -6.38
C ILE A 171 -1.55 17.67 -7.05
N PHE A 172 -0.24 17.83 -7.20
CA PHE A 172 0.38 18.86 -8.01
C PHE A 172 1.19 18.15 -9.09
N THR A 173 1.10 18.68 -10.31
CA THR A 173 1.79 18.13 -11.47
C THR A 173 3.29 18.07 -11.25
N GLY A 174 3.88 16.91 -11.57
CA GLY A 174 5.32 16.71 -11.56
C GLY A 174 5.93 17.07 -12.92
N SER A 175 7.21 16.74 -13.12
CA SER A 175 7.90 16.99 -14.38
C SER A 175 7.47 16.06 -15.52
N ALA A 176 6.82 14.93 -15.21
CA ALA A 176 6.46 13.92 -16.20
C ALA A 176 4.99 13.96 -16.66
N PHE A 177 4.06 14.48 -15.84
CA PHE A 177 2.63 14.48 -16.15
C PHE A 177 2.00 15.85 -15.93
N HIS A 178 1.32 16.34 -16.96
CA HIS A 178 0.63 17.63 -16.93
C HIS A 178 -0.90 17.52 -16.79
N ASP A 179 -1.48 16.33 -17.02
CA ASP A 179 -2.93 16.06 -16.94
C ASP A 179 -3.28 15.17 -15.72
N LEU A 180 -3.09 15.70 -14.51
CA LEU A 180 -3.44 14.99 -13.26
C LEU A 180 -4.72 15.56 -12.65
N ALA A 181 -5.46 14.72 -11.92
CA ALA A 181 -6.57 15.17 -11.09
C ALA A 181 -6.04 16.08 -9.96
N ASN A 182 -6.72 17.20 -9.68
CA ASN A 182 -6.27 18.12 -8.63
C ASN A 182 -6.43 17.54 -7.21
N SER A 183 -7.38 16.62 -7.02
CA SER A 183 -7.68 15.99 -5.73
C SER A 183 -7.82 14.50 -5.89
N THR A 184 -7.44 13.76 -4.85
CA THR A 184 -7.59 12.30 -4.78
C THR A 184 -8.28 11.90 -3.50
N TYR A 185 -9.11 10.87 -3.60
CA TYR A 185 -9.79 10.28 -2.46
C TYR A 185 -9.68 8.76 -2.57
N SER A 186 -9.23 8.11 -1.50
CA SER A 186 -9.24 6.65 -1.44
C SER A 186 -9.79 6.14 -0.13
N ALA A 187 -10.47 5.00 -0.22
CA ALA A 187 -10.97 4.23 0.89
C ALA A 187 -10.45 2.79 0.76
N GLN A 188 -9.91 2.25 1.83
CA GLN A 188 -9.39 0.88 1.90
C GLN A 188 -9.98 0.16 3.10
N GLY A 189 -10.34 -1.11 2.90
CA GLY A 189 -10.73 -2.02 3.97
C GLY A 189 -9.99 -3.35 3.83
N SER A 190 -9.63 -3.97 4.95
CA SER A 190 -8.97 -5.28 4.95
C SER A 190 -9.32 -6.12 6.17
N ILE A 191 -9.18 -7.43 5.98
CA ILE A 191 -9.27 -8.45 7.01
C ILE A 191 -7.92 -9.16 7.05
N SER A 192 -7.38 -9.39 8.24
CA SER A 192 -6.16 -10.17 8.39
C SER A 192 -6.28 -11.23 9.47
N TYR A 193 -5.52 -12.30 9.30
CA TYR A 193 -5.40 -13.39 10.26
C TYR A 193 -3.91 -13.56 10.58
N GLY A 194 -3.54 -13.35 11.84
CA GLY A 194 -2.13 -13.37 12.20
C GLY A 194 -1.81 -13.33 13.69
N TRP A 195 -0.55 -13.68 13.98
CA TRP A 195 0.05 -13.69 15.30
C TRP A 195 1.07 -12.56 15.41
N TYR A 196 1.13 -11.95 16.60
CA TYR A 196 1.88 -10.73 16.84
C TYR A 196 2.72 -10.87 18.10
N ASN A 197 3.89 -10.25 18.09
CA ASN A 197 4.63 -10.00 19.31
C ASN A 197 3.87 -8.93 20.12
N GLU A 198 3.46 -9.27 21.34
CA GLU A 198 2.64 -8.36 22.17
C GLU A 198 3.39 -7.11 22.65
N GLN A 199 4.71 -7.17 22.72
CA GLN A 199 5.55 -6.06 23.18
C GLN A 199 5.85 -5.08 22.04
N THR A 200 6.15 -5.59 20.84
CA THR A 200 6.53 -4.75 19.69
C THR A 200 5.37 -4.45 18.75
N LEU A 201 4.24 -5.15 18.91
CA LEU A 201 3.07 -5.14 18.02
C LEU A 201 3.40 -5.52 16.57
N GLN A 202 4.57 -6.11 16.33
CA GLN A 202 4.99 -6.57 15.02
C GLN A 202 4.37 -7.94 14.70
N PRO A 203 3.92 -8.16 13.45
CA PRO A 203 3.41 -9.47 13.04
C PRO A 203 4.58 -10.47 12.99
N LEU A 204 4.43 -11.59 13.68
CA LEU A 204 5.29 -12.76 13.49
C LEU A 204 4.92 -13.45 12.18
N PHE A 205 3.61 -13.66 12.00
CA PHE A 205 3.01 -14.13 10.76
C PHE A 205 1.62 -13.51 10.60
N GLU A 206 1.29 -13.01 9.41
CA GLU A 206 -0.02 -12.43 9.10
C GLU A 206 -0.33 -12.61 7.61
N ILE A 207 -1.54 -13.05 7.30
CA ILE A 207 -2.11 -12.95 5.95
C ILE A 207 -3.20 -11.89 6.01
N GLU A 208 -3.16 -10.93 5.09
CA GLU A 208 -4.12 -9.84 4.98
C GLU A 208 -4.68 -9.79 3.57
N VAL A 209 -6.00 -9.68 3.46
CA VAL A 209 -6.71 -9.49 2.20
C VAL A 209 -7.54 -8.22 2.32
N GLY A 210 -7.49 -7.38 1.30
CA GLY A 210 -8.17 -6.10 1.31
C GLY A 210 -8.71 -5.68 -0.04
N ALA A 211 -9.54 -4.65 0.00
CA ALA A 211 -10.04 -3.95 -1.16
C ALA A 211 -9.85 -2.45 -0.98
N THR A 212 -9.52 -1.78 -2.08
CA THR A 212 -9.34 -0.33 -2.13
C THR A 212 -10.21 0.23 -3.24
N ILE A 213 -10.85 1.37 -2.98
CA ILE A 213 -11.51 2.21 -3.96
C ILE A 213 -10.75 3.53 -3.97
N ASP A 214 -10.28 3.94 -5.13
CA ASP A 214 -9.56 5.20 -5.36
C ASP A 214 -10.32 6.01 -6.41
N SER A 215 -10.39 7.32 -6.24
CA SER A 215 -10.96 8.23 -7.25
C SER A 215 -10.14 8.26 -8.54
N GLY A 216 -8.91 7.74 -8.52
CA GLY A 216 -7.94 7.76 -9.60
C GLY A 216 -7.14 9.06 -9.62
N ILE A 217 -5.93 9.00 -10.17
CA ILE A 217 -5.01 10.15 -10.31
C ILE A 217 -5.08 10.82 -11.69
N PHE A 218 -5.79 10.21 -12.64
CA PHE A 218 -5.90 10.66 -14.02
C PHE A 218 -7.31 11.14 -14.35
N ASN A 219 -7.41 12.27 -15.05
CA ASN A 219 -8.67 12.75 -15.61
C ASN A 219 -8.93 12.03 -16.95
N ARG A 220 -10.17 11.63 -17.25
CA ARG A 220 -10.55 11.34 -18.64
C ARG A 220 -10.47 12.61 -19.49
N ASN A 221 -10.42 12.48 -20.82
CA ASN A 221 -10.50 13.58 -21.79
C ASN A 221 -11.73 14.52 -21.62
N GLN A 222 -12.71 14.17 -20.78
CA GLN A 222 -13.90 14.97 -20.46
C GLN A 222 -13.92 15.53 -19.02
N GLY A 223 -12.82 15.39 -18.25
CA GLY A 223 -12.70 15.98 -16.91
C GLY A 223 -13.32 15.19 -15.75
N ALA A 224 -13.87 14.00 -16.00
CA ALA A 224 -14.36 13.11 -14.94
C ALA A 224 -13.24 12.22 -14.39
N SER A 225 -13.13 12.16 -13.05
CA SER A 225 -12.26 11.25 -12.30
C SER A 225 -12.65 9.80 -12.58
N LEU A 226 -11.67 8.91 -12.73
CA LEU A 226 -11.94 7.51 -12.97
C LEU A 226 -11.75 6.70 -11.69
N GLU A 227 -12.87 6.24 -11.12
CA GLU A 227 -12.82 5.35 -9.97
C GLU A 227 -12.10 4.05 -10.32
N GLU A 228 -11.11 3.70 -9.53
CA GLU A 228 -10.31 2.48 -9.64
C GLU A 228 -10.51 1.63 -8.38
N ARG A 229 -10.80 0.33 -8.57
CA ARG A 229 -10.95 -0.63 -7.49
C ARG A 229 -9.87 -1.68 -7.57
N PHE A 230 -9.23 -1.94 -6.44
CA PHE A 230 -8.12 -2.89 -6.33
C PHE A 230 -8.41 -3.92 -5.25
N TRP A 231 -8.04 -5.17 -5.50
CA TRP A 231 -7.84 -6.13 -4.42
C TRP A 231 -6.37 -6.15 -4.01
N THR A 232 -6.11 -6.44 -2.74
CA THR A 232 -4.75 -6.56 -2.16
C THR A 232 -4.64 -7.88 -1.42
N VAL A 233 -3.50 -8.55 -1.55
CA VAL A 233 -3.10 -9.66 -0.68
C VAL A 233 -1.70 -9.38 -0.16
N ALA A 234 -1.54 -9.43 1.16
CA ALA A 234 -0.26 -9.28 1.83
C ALA A 234 0.02 -10.47 2.73
N ILE A 235 1.25 -10.97 2.68
CA ILE A 235 1.78 -12.00 3.56
C ILE A 235 2.96 -11.40 4.30
N ARG A 236 2.92 -11.43 5.62
CA ARG A 236 4.00 -10.95 6.49
C ARG A 236 4.49 -12.13 7.29
N ALA A 237 5.78 -12.42 7.19
CA ALA A 237 6.45 -13.45 7.96
C ALA A 237 7.80 -12.85 8.37
N HIS A 238 7.90 -12.36 9.61
CA HIS A 238 9.03 -11.55 10.04
C HIS A 238 10.38 -12.24 9.74
N PRO A 239 11.35 -11.57 9.10
CA PRO A 239 11.41 -10.13 8.81
C PRO A 239 10.86 -9.70 7.44
N PHE A 240 10.20 -10.59 6.70
CA PHE A 240 9.76 -10.34 5.33
C PHE A 240 8.29 -9.93 5.23
N THR A 241 7.99 -9.12 4.22
CA THR A 241 6.63 -8.79 3.79
C THR A 241 6.54 -8.89 2.28
N PHE A 242 5.60 -9.68 1.80
CA PHE A 242 5.18 -9.72 0.42
C PHE A 242 3.78 -9.09 0.31
N GLU A 243 3.56 -8.27 -0.69
CA GLU A 243 2.27 -7.65 -0.97
C GLU A 243 2.06 -7.59 -2.48
N THR A 244 0.86 -7.92 -2.96
CA THR A 244 0.49 -7.78 -4.36
C THR A 244 -0.93 -7.23 -4.46
N TRP A 245 -1.20 -6.52 -5.54
CA TRP A 245 -2.51 -5.94 -5.84
C TRP A 245 -2.78 -5.95 -7.33
N ASN A 246 -4.07 -5.91 -7.66
CA ASN A 246 -4.56 -5.93 -9.02
C ASN A 246 -5.94 -5.25 -9.09
N ASP A 247 -6.27 -4.68 -10.24
CA ASP A 247 -7.47 -3.90 -10.54
C ASP A 247 -8.62 -4.72 -11.17
N GLN A 248 -8.51 -6.06 -11.15
CA GLN A 248 -9.55 -7.00 -11.62
C GLN A 248 -10.97 -6.74 -11.09
N LEU A 249 -11.13 -6.05 -9.95
CA LEU A 249 -12.44 -5.67 -9.39
C LEU A 249 -13.21 -4.64 -10.24
N ASN A 250 -12.56 -4.02 -11.23
CA ASN A 250 -13.20 -3.05 -12.12
C ASN A 250 -13.95 -3.70 -13.30
N SER A 251 -13.93 -5.03 -13.45
CA SER A 251 -14.42 -5.74 -14.65
C SER A 251 -13.83 -5.20 -15.97
N LYS A 252 -12.72 -4.46 -15.86
CA LYS A 252 -11.86 -4.04 -16.96
C LYS A 252 -10.76 -5.08 -16.99
N ASP A 253 -10.98 -6.17 -17.70
CA ASP A 253 -10.03 -7.29 -17.69
C ASP A 253 -8.64 -6.92 -18.23
N PHE A 254 -8.46 -5.73 -18.82
CA PHE A 254 -7.14 -5.24 -19.24
C PHE A 254 -6.97 -3.74 -18.97
N GLY A 255 -6.46 -3.40 -17.78
CA GLY A 255 -5.61 -2.23 -17.52
C GLY A 255 -6.13 -1.24 -16.49
N PRO A 256 -5.26 -0.50 -15.76
CA PRO A 256 -3.82 -0.65 -15.51
C PRO A 256 -3.52 -1.07 -14.05
N THR A 257 -2.36 -1.70 -13.81
CA THR A 257 -1.70 -1.82 -12.49
C THR A 257 -1.84 -3.15 -11.74
N TYR A 258 -1.20 -4.18 -12.30
CA TYR A 258 -0.57 -5.20 -11.47
C TYR A 258 0.63 -4.59 -10.73
N GLY A 259 0.73 -4.88 -9.44
CA GLY A 259 1.91 -4.54 -8.68
C GLY A 259 2.24 -5.56 -7.59
N ALA A 260 3.51 -5.56 -7.22
CA ALA A 260 4.04 -6.42 -6.19
C ALA A 260 5.13 -5.69 -5.41
N LYS A 261 5.25 -5.98 -4.13
CA LYS A 261 6.26 -5.43 -3.25
C LYS A 261 6.80 -6.53 -2.35
N VAL A 262 8.12 -6.60 -2.26
CA VAL A 262 8.85 -7.42 -1.28
C VAL A 262 9.64 -6.48 -0.40
N MET A 263 9.43 -6.54 0.92
CA MET A 263 10.17 -5.77 1.91
C MET A 263 10.82 -6.70 2.92
N MET A 264 11.96 -6.26 3.45
CA MET A 264 12.69 -6.87 4.54
C MET A 264 12.90 -5.82 5.63
N ASP A 265 12.42 -6.11 6.84
CA ASP A 265 12.76 -5.33 8.04
C ASP A 265 14.24 -5.56 8.32
N LEU A 266 15.05 -4.50 8.30
CA LEU A 266 16.47 -4.52 8.62
C LEU A 266 16.74 -4.24 10.11
N SER A 267 15.71 -3.89 10.89
CA SER A 267 15.89 -3.57 12.31
C SER A 267 16.50 -4.72 13.10
N PHE A 268 16.30 -5.97 12.68
CA PHE A 268 16.91 -7.13 13.36
C PHE A 268 18.44 -7.15 13.27
N LEU A 269 19.04 -6.47 12.27
CA LEU A 269 20.49 -6.35 12.09
C LEU A 269 21.09 -5.16 12.85
N LEU A 270 20.26 -4.23 13.32
CA LEU A 270 20.72 -3.04 14.00
C LEU A 270 21.07 -3.33 15.48
N PRO A 271 22.09 -2.66 16.05
CA PRO A 271 22.34 -2.72 17.49
C PRO A 271 21.12 -2.26 18.29
N GLU A 272 20.91 -2.82 19.49
CA GLU A 272 19.79 -2.44 20.38
C GLU A 272 19.72 -0.94 20.68
N SER A 273 20.89 -0.28 20.77
CA SER A 273 20.99 1.17 20.96
C SER A 273 20.41 1.99 19.80
N TRP A 274 20.25 1.39 18.63
CA TRP A 274 19.74 2.02 17.41
C TRP A 274 18.29 1.62 17.11
N LYS A 275 17.74 0.62 17.81
CA LYS A 275 16.39 0.09 17.56
C LYS A 275 15.26 1.03 17.99
N GLY A 276 15.53 2.11 18.72
CA GLY A 276 14.58 3.18 19.05
C GLY A 276 13.30 2.68 19.71
N ARG A 277 13.27 2.69 21.05
CA ARG A 277 12.07 2.36 21.86
C ARG A 277 10.94 3.37 21.68
#